data_AF-A0A348WFA0-F1
#
_entry.id   AF-A0A348WFA0-F1
#
_cell.length_a   1.000
_cell.length_b   1.000
_cell.length_c   1.000
_cell.angle_alpha   90.00
_cell.angle_beta   90.00
_cell.angle_gamma   90.00
#
_symmetry.space_group_name_H-M   'P 1'
#
loop_
_entity.id
_entity.type
_entity.pdbx_description
1 polymer ?
#
loop_
_entity_poly.entity_id
_entity_poly.type
_entity_poly.pdbx_seq_one_letter_code
_entity_poly.pdbx_strand_id
1 'polypeptide(L)'
;MKHFPIFVALEGRRVVLSGGGDAALAKLRLLLKTEAAIHVYAKTPAPEIVTRADEARLTLHRRTLAAGDCEGATLFYAADEDATEDARTAALATAEGALVNIVDNLSDSQFITPAIVDRDPVTVAIGTEGAAPVLARAIKADLEARLPAHLGLLARIGKAFRHAVDVLPMGRRRRDYWADFYFRQGPRALEQGGPDAVRRTLATLLDDYKTREDRAGHVAFVGAGPGDPELLTLKARRALDEADVVIHDRLVTPEILELARREAVLVDAGKEGFGPSMTQDEINRLIVAHAESGAQVVRLKGGDPTVFGRLDEEIDAVTEAGITYHVVPGITAASASVAAIGQSLTSRGRNSSVRFLTGHDTRGFADHDWAALARPGEVAAIYMGKKSARFIQGRLIMHGADRATPVTVIENATRPDQLVLSTTLDALPADLTAAGLTGPALTFYGLAPRAAQAALTQTKQEFA
;
A
#
# COMPACT_ATOMS: atom_id res chain seq x y z
N MET A 1 -0.53 1.20 14.54
CA MET A 1 0.47 0.12 14.68
C MET A 1 1.11 0.26 16.07
N LYS A 2 0.91 -0.71 16.96
CA LYS A 2 1.49 -0.72 18.31
C LYS A 2 2.83 -1.44 18.37
N HIS A 3 3.06 -2.41 17.48
CA HIS A 3 4.30 -3.18 17.42
C HIS A 3 5.03 -2.94 16.10
N PHE A 4 6.35 -2.78 16.17
CA PHE A 4 7.19 -2.66 14.98
C PHE A 4 7.77 -4.05 14.61
N PRO A 5 7.49 -4.58 13.42
CA PRO A 5 7.95 -5.92 13.04
C PRO A 5 9.44 -5.92 12.72
N ILE A 6 10.22 -6.66 13.52
CA ILE A 6 11.67 -6.82 13.35
C ILE A 6 12.08 -8.29 13.45
N PHE A 7 13.19 -8.63 12.79
CA PHE A 7 13.87 -9.90 13.00
C PHE A 7 15.09 -9.66 13.90
N VAL A 8 15.16 -10.42 15.00
CA VAL A 8 16.26 -10.32 15.98
C VAL A 8 17.30 -11.38 15.67
N ALA A 9 18.58 -10.99 15.56
CA ALA A 9 19.68 -11.92 15.38
C ALA A 9 19.98 -12.64 16.71
N LEU A 10 19.79 -13.95 16.74
CA LEU A 10 19.94 -14.78 17.95
C LEU A 10 21.12 -15.76 17.92
N GLU A 11 21.94 -15.76 16.86
CA GLU A 11 23.13 -16.62 16.75
C GLU A 11 24.06 -16.42 17.96
N GLY A 12 24.25 -17.49 18.74
CA GLY A 12 25.06 -17.51 19.96
C GLY A 12 24.51 -16.65 21.12
N ARG A 13 23.35 -16.00 20.95
CA ARG A 13 22.75 -15.15 21.98
C ARG A 13 22.01 -16.00 23.00
N ARG A 14 22.10 -15.58 24.27
CA ARG A 14 21.40 -16.22 25.38
C ARG A 14 19.91 -15.89 25.32
N VAL A 15 19.08 -16.91 25.28
CA VAL A 15 17.62 -16.81 25.41
C VAL A 15 17.20 -17.64 26.62
N VAL A 16 16.45 -17.01 27.52
CA VAL A 16 16.00 -17.65 28.76
C VAL A 16 14.51 -17.93 28.68
N LEU A 17 14.10 -19.10 29.15
CA LEU A 17 12.71 -19.49 29.29
C LEU A 17 12.48 -20.01 30.71
N SER A 18 11.50 -19.43 31.40
CA SER A 18 10.98 -19.93 32.67
C SER A 18 9.71 -20.74 32.39
N GLY A 19 9.64 -21.96 32.91
CA GLY A 19 8.50 -22.86 32.71
C GLY A 19 8.88 -24.23 32.19
N GLY A 20 8.07 -25.23 32.57
CA GLY A 20 8.33 -26.65 32.27
C GLY A 20 7.20 -27.39 31.56
N GLY A 21 6.06 -26.74 31.32
CA GLY A 21 4.83 -27.36 30.79
C GLY A 21 4.58 -27.14 29.30
N ASP A 22 3.31 -27.09 28.92
CA ASP A 22 2.89 -27.06 27.51
C ASP A 22 3.20 -25.71 26.85
N ALA A 23 2.98 -24.61 27.57
CA ALA A 23 3.37 -23.27 27.13
C ALA A 23 4.88 -23.19 26.80
N ALA A 24 5.72 -23.73 27.67
CA ALA A 24 7.17 -23.80 27.48
C ALA A 24 7.53 -24.63 26.25
N LEU A 25 6.94 -25.81 26.09
CA LEU A 25 7.16 -26.67 24.92
C LEU A 25 6.76 -26.00 23.60
N ALA A 26 5.63 -25.29 23.59
CA ALA A 26 5.18 -24.55 22.41
C ALA A 26 6.19 -23.48 21.98
N LYS A 27 6.78 -22.74 22.93
CA LYS A 27 7.83 -21.75 22.65
C LYS A 27 9.14 -22.39 22.22
N LEU A 28 9.55 -23.48 22.87
CA LEU A 28 10.76 -24.20 22.52
C LEU A 28 10.73 -24.73 21.08
N ARG A 29 9.58 -25.16 20.56
CA ARG A 29 9.44 -25.57 19.14
C ARG A 29 9.86 -24.49 18.15
N LEU A 30 9.71 -23.22 18.51
CA LEU A 30 10.12 -22.07 17.69
C LEU A 30 11.58 -21.69 17.97
N LEU A 31 11.95 -21.56 19.25
CA LEU A 31 13.30 -21.15 19.65
C LEU A 31 14.37 -22.14 19.18
N LEU A 32 14.09 -23.45 19.23
CA LEU A 32 15.00 -24.51 18.81
C LEU A 32 15.25 -24.58 17.29
N LYS A 33 14.58 -23.73 16.50
CA LYS A 33 14.89 -23.51 15.08
C LYS A 33 15.95 -22.43 14.85
N THR A 34 16.30 -21.70 15.90
CA THR A 34 17.32 -20.65 15.87
C THR A 34 18.66 -21.20 16.37
N GLU A 35 19.72 -20.41 16.18
CA GLU A 35 21.07 -20.72 16.67
C GLU A 35 21.34 -20.09 18.06
N ALA A 36 20.28 -19.87 18.85
CA ALA A 36 20.37 -19.31 20.19
C ALA A 36 20.94 -20.29 21.21
N ALA A 37 21.65 -19.76 22.21
CA ALA A 37 21.96 -20.49 23.43
C ALA A 37 20.72 -20.46 24.34
N ILE A 38 19.92 -21.53 24.30
CA ILE A 38 18.64 -21.62 25.01
C ILE A 38 18.85 -22.17 26.42
N HIS A 39 18.41 -21.43 27.43
CA HIS A 39 18.43 -21.82 28.84
C HIS A 39 17.00 -21.94 29.35
N VAL A 40 16.64 -23.10 29.90
CA VAL A 40 15.30 -23.38 30.44
C VAL A 40 15.40 -23.57 31.94
N TYR A 41 14.57 -22.87 32.70
CA TYR A 41 14.45 -23.00 34.15
C TYR A 41 13.10 -23.59 34.50
N ALA A 42 13.10 -24.80 35.07
CA ALA A 42 11.89 -25.49 35.44
C ALA A 42 12.15 -26.43 36.61
N LYS A 43 11.36 -26.34 37.68
CA LYS A 43 11.45 -27.27 38.83
C LYS A 43 11.05 -28.70 38.42
N THR A 44 10.00 -28.81 37.61
CA THR A 44 9.45 -30.09 37.14
C THR A 44 9.27 -30.02 35.62
N PRO A 45 10.34 -30.18 34.82
CA PRO A 45 10.27 -30.08 33.37
C PRO A 45 9.55 -31.28 32.75
N ALA A 46 8.78 -31.05 31.68
CA ALA A 46 8.20 -32.11 30.87
C ALA A 46 9.30 -33.03 30.28
N PRO A 47 9.02 -34.34 30.09
CA PRO A 47 9.99 -35.30 29.55
C PRO A 47 10.63 -34.89 28.22
N GLU A 48 9.88 -34.21 27.37
CA GLU A 48 10.36 -33.70 26.08
C GLU A 48 11.43 -32.62 26.25
N ILE A 49 11.33 -31.76 27.27
CA ILE A 49 12.35 -30.74 27.57
C ILE A 49 13.64 -31.43 28.04
N VAL A 50 13.52 -32.45 28.88
CA VAL A 50 14.66 -33.26 29.35
C VAL A 50 15.36 -33.92 28.17
N THR A 51 14.59 -34.55 27.26
CA THR A 51 15.13 -35.19 26.05
C THR A 51 15.91 -34.19 25.20
N ARG A 52 15.40 -32.96 25.01
CA ARG A 52 16.09 -31.91 24.25
C ARG A 52 17.38 -31.43 24.93
N ALA A 53 17.43 -31.43 26.25
CA ALA A 53 18.64 -31.13 27.00
C ALA A 53 19.69 -32.23 26.81
N ASP A 54 19.28 -33.50 26.84
CA ASP A 54 20.15 -34.66 26.64
C ASP A 54 20.72 -34.71 25.20
N GLU A 55 19.96 -34.23 24.21
CA GLU A 55 20.41 -34.00 22.83
C GLU A 55 21.35 -32.79 22.68
N ALA A 56 21.74 -32.12 23.78
CA ALA A 56 22.53 -30.89 23.80
C ALA A 56 21.93 -29.73 22.99
N ARG A 57 20.60 -29.72 22.80
CA ARG A 57 19.90 -28.66 22.06
C ARG A 57 19.51 -27.45 22.92
N LEU A 58 19.55 -27.60 24.24
CA LEU A 58 19.29 -26.54 25.23
C LEU A 58 19.99 -26.86 26.55
N THR A 59 20.15 -25.85 27.40
CA THR A 59 20.63 -26.02 28.78
C THR A 59 19.45 -26.00 29.75
N LEU A 60 19.24 -27.10 30.48
CA LEU A 60 18.14 -27.24 31.44
C LEU A 60 18.62 -27.06 32.89
N HIS A 61 17.99 -26.13 33.60
CA HIS A 61 18.18 -25.87 35.02
C HIS A 61 16.99 -26.40 35.79
N ARG A 62 17.17 -27.49 36.56
CA ARG A 62 16.10 -28.16 37.32
C ARG A 62 15.76 -27.43 38.62
N ARG A 63 15.40 -26.16 38.52
CA ARG A 63 15.03 -25.27 39.63
C ARG A 63 14.19 -24.09 39.11
N THR A 64 13.61 -23.33 40.03
CA THR A 64 12.97 -22.06 39.68
C THR A 64 14.01 -21.00 39.29
N LEU A 65 13.59 -20.04 38.47
CA LEU A 65 14.39 -18.88 38.07
C LEU A 65 14.60 -17.95 39.27
N ALA A 66 15.85 -17.51 39.47
CA ALA A 66 16.27 -16.59 40.52
C ALA A 66 16.95 -15.35 39.92
N ALA A 67 17.22 -14.34 40.76
CA ALA A 67 17.98 -13.15 40.34
C ALA A 67 19.39 -13.54 39.88
N GLY A 68 19.86 -12.92 38.80
CA GLY A 68 21.13 -13.18 38.11
C GLY A 68 21.03 -14.20 36.96
N ASP A 69 19.91 -14.92 36.84
CA ASP A 69 19.76 -15.98 35.83
C ASP A 69 19.47 -15.45 34.42
N CYS A 70 18.99 -14.22 34.30
CA CYS A 70 18.71 -13.53 33.04
C CYS A 70 19.82 -12.56 32.63
N GLU A 71 20.90 -12.42 33.43
CA GLU A 71 22.05 -11.59 33.06
C GLU A 71 22.61 -11.98 31.69
N GLY A 72 22.69 -10.97 30.81
CA GLY A 72 23.15 -11.13 29.42
C GLY A 72 22.16 -11.82 28.48
N ALA A 73 20.93 -12.14 28.94
CA ALA A 73 19.89 -12.66 28.07
C ALA A 73 19.36 -11.57 27.13
N THR A 74 19.21 -11.92 25.85
CA THR A 74 18.64 -11.01 24.84
C THR A 74 17.12 -11.04 24.89
N LEU A 75 16.54 -12.25 24.99
CA LEU A 75 15.11 -12.48 25.10
C LEU A 75 14.81 -13.36 26.30
N PHE A 76 13.69 -13.09 26.95
CA PHE A 76 13.14 -13.88 28.04
C PHE A 76 11.68 -14.25 27.75
N TYR A 77 11.33 -15.50 28.07
CA TYR A 77 9.97 -16.02 28.00
C TYR A 77 9.50 -16.52 29.37
N ALA A 78 8.43 -15.92 29.88
CA ALA A 78 7.67 -16.43 31.03
C ALA A 78 6.58 -17.37 30.51
N ALA A 79 6.70 -18.65 30.80
CA ALA A 79 5.83 -19.73 30.33
C ALA A 79 5.57 -20.75 31.46
N ASP A 80 5.47 -20.27 32.70
CA ASP A 80 5.26 -21.07 33.90
C ASP A 80 3.81 -21.56 34.05
N GLU A 81 2.88 -21.05 33.23
CA GLU A 81 1.43 -21.36 33.27
C GLU A 81 0.77 -20.93 34.60
N ASP A 82 1.44 -20.04 35.33
CA ASP A 82 1.01 -19.43 36.59
C ASP A 82 1.27 -17.92 36.50
N ALA A 83 0.20 -17.12 36.48
CA ALA A 83 0.30 -15.67 36.30
C ALA A 83 1.15 -14.97 37.38
N THR A 84 1.20 -15.50 38.60
CA THR A 84 2.01 -14.92 39.69
C THR A 84 3.48 -15.21 39.48
N GLU A 85 3.80 -16.45 39.10
CA GLU A 85 5.17 -16.85 38.81
C GLU A 85 5.68 -16.18 37.53
N ASP A 86 4.86 -16.13 36.48
CA ASP A 86 5.17 -15.44 35.22
C ASP A 86 5.44 -13.95 35.44
N ALA A 87 4.64 -13.27 36.25
CA ALA A 87 4.88 -11.86 36.61
C ALA A 87 6.18 -11.69 37.41
N ARG A 88 6.46 -12.61 38.34
CA ARG A 88 7.69 -12.59 39.15
C ARG A 88 8.93 -12.78 38.28
N THR A 89 8.92 -13.75 37.38
CA THR A 89 10.07 -14.09 36.52
C THR A 89 10.27 -13.04 35.43
N ALA A 90 9.17 -12.47 34.89
CA ALA A 90 9.20 -11.31 34.02
C ALA A 90 9.84 -10.07 34.67
N ALA A 91 9.50 -9.79 35.94
CA ALA A 91 10.09 -8.67 36.67
C ALA A 91 11.60 -8.83 36.87
N LEU A 92 12.06 -10.05 37.20
CA LEU A 92 13.50 -10.37 37.30
C LEU A 92 14.20 -10.16 35.95
N ALA A 93 13.67 -10.73 34.88
CA ALA A 93 14.26 -10.62 33.55
C ALA A 93 14.31 -9.17 33.05
N THR A 94 13.28 -8.37 33.33
CA THR A 94 13.24 -6.94 33.02
C THR A 94 14.31 -6.18 33.78
N ALA A 95 14.46 -6.44 35.08
CA ALA A 95 15.49 -5.81 35.92
C ALA A 95 16.91 -6.13 35.44
N GLU A 96 17.10 -7.29 34.79
CA GLU A 96 18.37 -7.76 34.25
C GLU A 96 18.58 -7.40 32.77
N GLY A 97 17.66 -6.64 32.17
CA GLY A 97 17.80 -6.03 30.84
C GLY A 97 17.38 -6.90 29.66
N ALA A 98 16.74 -8.06 29.89
CA ALA A 98 16.19 -8.89 28.82
C ALA A 98 14.85 -8.32 28.31
N LEU A 99 14.57 -8.46 27.01
CA LEU A 99 13.23 -8.20 26.48
C LEU A 99 12.30 -9.34 26.88
N VAL A 100 11.16 -9.01 27.48
CA VAL A 100 10.24 -9.97 28.08
C VAL A 100 9.02 -10.25 27.20
N ASN A 101 8.71 -11.53 27.02
CA ASN A 101 7.42 -12.02 26.54
C ASN A 101 6.81 -12.95 27.60
N ILE A 102 5.57 -12.67 27.98
CA ILE A 102 4.77 -13.56 28.84
C ILE A 102 3.79 -14.31 27.94
N VAL A 103 3.75 -15.64 28.06
CA VAL A 103 2.85 -16.46 27.25
C VAL A 103 1.40 -16.14 27.60
N ASP A 104 0.56 -15.98 26.58
CA ASP A 104 -0.86 -15.63 26.68
C ASP A 104 -1.20 -14.32 27.44
N ASN A 105 -0.20 -13.49 27.75
CA ASN A 105 -0.38 -12.15 28.31
C ASN A 105 0.28 -11.08 27.41
N LEU A 106 -0.54 -10.40 26.63
CA LEU A 106 -0.09 -9.36 25.70
C LEU A 106 0.14 -8.00 26.37
N SER A 107 -0.59 -7.67 27.44
CA SER A 107 -0.49 -6.35 28.08
C SER A 107 0.84 -6.14 28.78
N ASP A 108 1.39 -7.21 29.36
CA ASP A 108 2.63 -7.17 30.14
C ASP A 108 3.84 -7.67 29.33
N SER A 109 3.64 -8.01 28.06
CA SER A 109 4.70 -8.38 27.13
C SER A 109 5.29 -7.16 26.41
N GLN A 110 6.61 -7.08 26.31
CA GLN A 110 7.30 -6.04 25.55
C GLN A 110 7.40 -6.37 24.05
N PHE A 111 7.26 -7.64 23.69
CA PHE A 111 7.21 -8.10 22.31
C PHE A 111 6.27 -9.29 22.14
N ILE A 112 5.85 -9.53 20.91
CA ILE A 112 4.98 -10.65 20.54
C ILE A 112 5.73 -11.69 19.72
N THR A 113 5.37 -12.96 19.88
CA THR A 113 5.81 -14.03 18.97
C THR A 113 4.77 -14.16 17.83
N PRO A 114 5.11 -13.77 16.58
CA PRO A 114 4.16 -13.84 15.48
C PRO A 114 3.91 -15.28 15.03
N ALA A 115 2.89 -15.48 14.20
CA ALA A 115 2.81 -16.70 13.39
C ALA A 115 3.91 -16.65 12.32
N ILE A 116 4.64 -17.75 12.13
CA ILE A 116 5.83 -17.79 11.25
C ILE A 116 5.61 -18.78 10.11
N VAL A 117 5.84 -18.32 8.87
CA VAL A 117 6.08 -19.18 7.71
C VAL A 117 7.58 -19.27 7.48
N ASP A 118 8.09 -20.48 7.47
CA ASP A 118 9.52 -20.77 7.49
C ASP A 118 9.95 -21.42 6.16
N ARG A 119 10.81 -20.72 5.43
CA ARG A 119 11.52 -21.15 4.22
C ARG A 119 12.99 -20.74 4.35
N ASP A 120 13.60 -20.95 5.53
CA ASP A 120 14.95 -20.47 5.88
C ASP A 120 15.91 -20.42 4.69
N PRO A 121 16.54 -19.26 4.41
CA PRO A 121 16.54 -18.02 5.18
C PRO A 121 15.38 -17.06 4.87
N VAL A 122 14.40 -17.48 4.07
CA VAL A 122 13.21 -16.65 3.79
C VAL A 122 12.16 -16.93 4.86
N THR A 123 11.81 -15.91 5.64
CA THR A 123 10.86 -16.04 6.75
C THR A 123 9.79 -14.96 6.63
N VAL A 124 8.53 -15.34 6.87
CA VAL A 124 7.42 -14.38 6.98
C VAL A 124 6.88 -14.42 8.39
N ALA A 125 6.81 -13.25 9.03
CA ALA A 125 6.20 -13.04 10.33
C ALA A 125 4.83 -12.38 10.17
N ILE A 126 3.80 -12.98 10.78
CA ILE A 126 2.42 -12.52 10.73
C ILE A 126 2.00 -12.12 12.15
N GLY A 127 1.88 -10.81 12.37
CA GLY A 127 1.41 -10.23 13.62
C GLY A 127 -0.03 -9.72 13.49
N THR A 128 -0.90 -10.11 14.42
CA THR A 128 -2.27 -9.55 14.55
C THR A 128 -2.43 -8.69 15.79
N GLU A 129 -1.31 -8.31 16.44
CA GLU A 129 -1.29 -7.60 17.73
C GLU A 129 -2.22 -8.25 18.79
N GLY A 130 -2.42 -9.57 18.69
CA GLY A 130 -3.33 -10.33 19.56
C GLY A 130 -4.81 -10.27 19.21
N ALA A 131 -5.21 -9.41 18.27
CA ALA A 131 -6.62 -9.17 17.97
C ALA A 131 -7.32 -10.36 17.28
N ALA A 132 -6.59 -11.16 16.51
CA ALA A 132 -7.19 -12.23 15.71
C ALA A 132 -6.23 -13.42 15.46
N PRO A 133 -6.09 -14.36 16.42
CA PRO A 133 -5.26 -15.56 16.25
C PRO A 133 -5.71 -16.46 15.09
N VAL A 134 -7.03 -16.55 14.85
CA VAL A 134 -7.61 -17.34 13.75
C VAL A 134 -7.24 -16.74 12.40
N LEU A 135 -7.28 -15.41 12.26
CA LEU A 135 -6.86 -14.71 11.04
C LEU A 135 -5.37 -14.93 10.76
N ALA A 136 -4.51 -14.82 11.78
CA ALA A 136 -3.08 -15.10 11.64
C ALA A 136 -2.82 -16.52 11.11
N ARG A 137 -3.59 -17.51 11.59
CA ARG A 137 -3.50 -18.90 11.12
C ARG A 137 -3.95 -19.07 9.67
N ALA A 138 -5.04 -18.39 9.26
CA ALA A 138 -5.52 -18.43 7.88
C ALA A 138 -4.49 -17.82 6.91
N ILE A 139 -3.95 -16.63 7.24
CA ILE A 139 -2.89 -15.98 6.45
C ILE A 139 -1.66 -16.88 6.36
N LYS A 140 -1.26 -17.49 7.47
CA LYS A 140 -0.12 -18.42 7.52
C LYS A 140 -0.32 -19.59 6.55
N ALA A 141 -1.49 -20.25 6.59
CA ALA A 141 -1.78 -21.39 5.73
C ALA A 141 -1.77 -21.02 4.23
N ASP A 142 -2.34 -19.87 3.88
CA ASP A 142 -2.36 -19.35 2.50
C ASP A 142 -0.93 -19.02 1.98
N LEU A 143 -0.08 -18.45 2.84
CA LEU A 143 1.32 -18.21 2.51
C LEU A 143 2.14 -19.51 2.42
N GLU A 144 1.90 -20.48 3.30
CA GLU A 144 2.55 -21.80 3.23
C GLU A 144 2.22 -22.53 1.93
N ALA A 145 0.99 -22.38 1.42
CA ALA A 145 0.57 -22.97 0.15
C ALA A 145 1.21 -22.28 -1.07
N ARG A 146 1.36 -20.95 -1.04
CA ARG A 146 1.89 -20.17 -2.17
C ARG A 146 3.41 -20.12 -2.24
N LEU A 147 4.10 -20.16 -1.10
CA LEU A 147 5.57 -20.03 -1.05
C LEU A 147 6.26 -21.38 -1.34
N PRO A 148 7.02 -21.50 -2.44
CA PRO A 148 7.68 -22.75 -2.81
C PRO A 148 8.65 -23.23 -1.73
N ALA A 149 8.67 -24.54 -1.47
CA ALA A 149 9.56 -25.14 -0.47
C ALA A 149 11.06 -24.93 -0.79
N HIS A 150 11.41 -24.81 -2.07
CA HIS A 150 12.79 -24.65 -2.54
C HIS A 150 13.33 -23.21 -2.39
N LEU A 151 12.50 -22.25 -1.98
CA LEU A 151 12.87 -20.84 -1.92
C LEU A 151 14.10 -20.60 -1.01
N GLY A 152 14.18 -21.32 0.12
CA GLY A 152 15.31 -21.23 1.04
C GLY A 152 16.65 -21.67 0.43
N LEU A 153 16.63 -22.73 -0.38
CA LEU A 153 17.82 -23.19 -1.10
C LEU A 153 18.29 -22.14 -2.12
N LEU A 154 17.37 -21.60 -2.93
CA LEU A 154 17.70 -20.55 -3.89
C LEU A 154 18.25 -19.30 -3.19
N ALA A 155 17.67 -18.90 -2.07
CA ALA A 155 18.12 -17.76 -1.28
C ALA A 155 19.54 -17.96 -0.70
N ARG A 156 19.88 -19.16 -0.21
CA ARG A 156 21.25 -19.48 0.24
C ARG A 156 22.27 -19.42 -0.89
N ILE A 157 21.93 -20.02 -2.04
CA ILE A 157 22.80 -19.98 -3.23
C ILE A 157 22.99 -18.53 -3.70
N GLY A 158 21.91 -17.75 -3.77
CA GLY A 158 21.96 -16.34 -4.11
C GLY A 158 22.80 -15.51 -3.12
N LYS A 159 22.63 -15.72 -1.80
CA LYS A 159 23.42 -15.05 -0.75
C LYS A 159 24.92 -15.32 -0.93
N ALA A 160 25.31 -16.56 -1.16
CA ALA A 160 26.71 -16.94 -1.37
C ALA A 160 27.32 -16.30 -2.62
N PHE A 161 26.50 -16.02 -3.65
CA PHE A 161 26.95 -15.39 -4.88
C PHE A 161 26.82 -13.86 -4.88
N ARG A 162 26.19 -13.25 -3.86
CA ARG A 162 25.82 -11.83 -3.86
C ARG A 162 26.98 -10.90 -4.20
N HIS A 163 28.18 -11.18 -3.70
CA HIS A 163 29.37 -10.36 -3.95
C HIS A 163 29.84 -10.38 -5.41
N ALA A 164 29.65 -11.50 -6.13
CA ALA A 164 29.98 -11.54 -7.55
C ALA A 164 29.09 -10.62 -8.39
N VAL A 165 27.88 -10.32 -7.90
CA VAL A 165 26.91 -9.40 -8.54
C VAL A 165 27.25 -7.93 -8.25
N ASP A 166 28.22 -7.64 -7.38
CA ASP A 166 28.61 -6.24 -7.07
C ASP A 166 29.19 -5.50 -8.28
N VAL A 167 29.62 -6.24 -9.32
CA VAL A 167 30.00 -5.71 -10.64
C VAL A 167 28.84 -5.03 -11.38
N LEU A 168 27.59 -5.38 -11.06
CA LEU A 168 26.42 -4.69 -11.61
C LEU A 168 26.12 -3.44 -10.77
N PRO A 169 25.81 -2.27 -11.37
CA PRO A 169 25.44 -1.09 -10.61
C PRO A 169 24.26 -1.36 -9.67
N MET A 170 24.26 -0.69 -8.51
CA MET A 170 23.10 -0.70 -7.62
C MET A 170 21.88 -0.13 -8.34
N GLY A 171 20.70 -0.69 -8.07
CA GLY A 171 19.44 -0.25 -8.70
C GLY A 171 18.85 -1.32 -9.63
N ARG A 172 18.25 -0.89 -10.74
CA ARG A 172 17.41 -1.70 -11.63
C ARG A 172 18.11 -2.95 -12.14
N ARG A 173 19.27 -2.82 -12.78
CA ARG A 173 19.98 -3.94 -13.40
C ARG A 173 20.22 -5.08 -12.42
N ARG A 174 20.64 -4.76 -11.20
CA ARG A 174 20.84 -5.73 -10.12
C ARG A 174 19.53 -6.34 -9.62
N ARG A 175 18.44 -5.57 -9.53
CA ARG A 175 17.12 -6.08 -9.14
C ARG A 175 16.54 -7.02 -10.19
N ASP A 176 16.58 -6.64 -11.46
CA ASP A 176 16.09 -7.43 -12.58
C ASP A 176 16.85 -8.76 -12.67
N TYR A 177 18.17 -8.72 -12.47
CA TYR A 177 18.99 -9.92 -12.33
C TYR A 177 18.48 -10.86 -11.23
N TRP A 178 18.22 -10.33 -10.02
CA TRP A 178 17.71 -11.14 -8.91
C TRP A 178 16.29 -11.63 -9.14
N ALA A 179 15.41 -10.80 -9.73
CA ALA A 179 14.05 -11.18 -10.06
C ALA A 179 14.05 -12.33 -11.09
N ASP A 180 14.89 -12.24 -12.12
CA ASP A 180 15.07 -13.30 -13.11
C ASP A 180 15.60 -14.58 -12.51
N PHE A 181 16.56 -14.46 -11.60
CA PHE A 181 17.06 -15.61 -10.86
C PHE A 181 15.97 -16.26 -10.00
N TYR A 182 15.32 -15.52 -9.11
CA TYR A 182 14.39 -16.10 -8.13
C TYR A 182 13.08 -16.58 -8.73
N PHE A 183 12.56 -15.91 -9.76
CA PHE A 183 11.21 -16.16 -10.28
C PHE A 183 11.18 -16.82 -11.66
N ARG A 184 12.31 -16.92 -12.37
CA ARG A 184 12.35 -17.53 -13.72
C ARG A 184 13.39 -18.63 -13.86
N GLN A 185 14.67 -18.29 -13.73
CA GLN A 185 15.78 -19.15 -14.11
C GLN A 185 16.21 -20.12 -13.00
N GLY A 186 16.27 -19.65 -11.76
CA GLY A 186 16.68 -20.43 -10.60
C GLY A 186 15.78 -21.65 -10.34
N PRO A 187 14.44 -21.47 -10.26
CA PRO A 187 13.51 -22.60 -10.10
C PRO A 187 13.65 -23.65 -11.22
N ARG A 188 13.71 -23.20 -12.49
CA ARG A 188 13.87 -24.10 -13.65
C ARG A 188 15.19 -24.87 -13.60
N ALA A 189 16.29 -24.19 -13.27
CA ALA A 189 17.60 -24.83 -13.16
C ALA A 189 17.64 -25.88 -12.03
N LEU A 190 16.96 -25.58 -10.91
CA LEU A 190 16.86 -26.52 -9.79
C LEU A 190 16.10 -27.78 -10.17
N GLU A 191 14.96 -27.64 -10.85
CA GLU A 191 14.15 -28.77 -11.34
C GLU A 191 14.91 -29.64 -12.34
N GLN A 192 15.71 -29.04 -13.22
CA GLN A 192 16.39 -29.75 -14.31
C GLN A 192 17.72 -30.39 -13.90
N GLY A 193 18.43 -29.83 -12.92
CA GLY A 193 19.81 -30.26 -12.64
C GLY A 193 20.32 -29.99 -11.23
N GLY A 194 19.42 -29.73 -10.27
CA GLY A 194 19.79 -29.58 -8.87
C GLY A 194 20.61 -28.33 -8.53
N PRO A 195 21.19 -28.27 -7.31
CA PRO A 195 21.89 -27.08 -6.80
C PRO A 195 23.08 -26.61 -7.67
N ASP A 196 23.80 -27.53 -8.28
CA ASP A 196 24.95 -27.18 -9.13
C ASP A 196 24.54 -26.54 -10.44
N ALA A 197 23.41 -26.97 -11.02
CA ALA A 197 22.83 -26.31 -12.19
C ALA A 197 22.37 -24.88 -11.87
N VAL A 198 21.81 -24.66 -10.67
CA VAL A 198 21.46 -23.32 -10.19
C VAL A 198 22.70 -22.42 -10.14
N ARG A 199 23.80 -22.89 -9.54
CA ARG A 199 25.06 -22.12 -9.47
C ARG A 199 25.60 -21.73 -10.84
N ARG A 200 25.60 -22.67 -11.80
CA ARG A 200 26.04 -22.39 -13.18
C ARG A 200 25.13 -21.37 -13.87
N THR A 201 23.82 -21.56 -13.77
CA THR A 201 22.81 -20.65 -14.35
C THR A 201 22.97 -19.23 -13.82
N LEU A 202 23.25 -19.11 -12.53
CA LEU A 202 23.41 -17.84 -11.84
C LEU A 202 24.65 -17.06 -12.35
N ALA A 203 25.74 -17.77 -12.64
CA ALA A 203 26.93 -17.19 -13.28
C ALA A 203 26.68 -16.80 -14.75
N THR A 204 26.06 -17.68 -15.55
CA THR A 204 25.69 -17.37 -16.94
C THR A 204 24.75 -16.17 -17.04
N LEU A 205 23.77 -16.07 -16.13
CA LEU A 205 22.87 -14.93 -16.05
C LEU A 205 23.62 -13.64 -15.72
N LEU A 206 24.66 -13.72 -14.87
CA LEU A 206 25.45 -12.54 -14.53
C LEU A 206 26.23 -12.04 -15.74
N ASP A 207 26.81 -12.95 -16.52
CA ASP A 207 27.56 -12.58 -17.73
C ASP A 207 26.66 -11.93 -18.79
N ASP A 208 25.43 -12.45 -18.98
CA ASP A 208 24.41 -11.80 -19.81
C ASP A 208 24.12 -10.36 -19.33
N TYR A 209 23.86 -10.21 -18.02
CA TYR A 209 23.56 -8.91 -17.41
C TYR A 209 24.75 -7.93 -17.36
N LYS A 210 26.00 -8.38 -17.56
CA LYS A 210 27.16 -7.48 -17.71
C LYS A 210 27.16 -6.80 -19.07
N THR A 211 26.81 -7.54 -20.12
CA THR A 211 26.87 -7.06 -21.51
C THR A 211 25.56 -6.50 -22.03
N ARG A 212 24.45 -6.76 -21.32
CA ARG A 212 23.12 -6.26 -21.70
C ARG A 212 23.09 -4.74 -21.75
N GLU A 213 22.44 -4.17 -22.76
CA GLU A 213 22.16 -2.75 -22.76
C GLU A 213 21.11 -2.43 -21.69
N ASP A 214 21.27 -1.30 -21.00
CA ASP A 214 20.22 -0.85 -20.09
C ASP A 214 18.97 -0.55 -20.91
N ARG A 215 17.82 -0.95 -20.37
CA ARG A 215 16.55 -0.62 -20.98
C ARG A 215 16.40 0.89 -20.98
N ALA A 216 16.02 1.45 -22.13
CA ALA A 216 15.70 2.87 -22.24
C ALA A 216 14.64 3.27 -21.21
N GLY A 217 14.72 4.52 -20.75
CA GLY A 217 13.72 5.09 -19.88
C GLY A 217 12.35 5.11 -20.55
N HIS A 218 11.32 5.10 -19.72
CA HIS A 218 9.95 4.94 -20.18
C HIS A 218 8.99 5.67 -19.25
N VAL A 219 7.95 6.28 -19.82
CA VAL A 219 6.93 7.00 -19.05
C VAL A 219 5.59 6.27 -19.11
N ALA A 220 5.06 5.93 -17.95
CA ALA A 220 3.70 5.46 -17.80
C ALA A 220 2.82 6.59 -17.24
N PHE A 221 1.85 7.06 -18.02
CA PHE A 221 0.84 8.00 -17.55
C PHE A 221 -0.31 7.23 -16.93
N VAL A 222 -0.45 7.27 -15.61
CA VAL A 222 -1.31 6.35 -14.85
C VAL A 222 -2.42 7.09 -14.14
N GLY A 223 -3.65 6.65 -14.35
CA GLY A 223 -4.81 7.08 -13.58
C GLY A 223 -4.86 6.40 -12.22
N ALA A 224 -4.82 7.21 -11.16
CA ALA A 224 -4.95 6.77 -9.77
C ALA A 224 -6.40 6.47 -9.37
N GLY A 225 -7.37 6.92 -10.17
CA GLY A 225 -8.77 6.90 -9.75
C GLY A 225 -9.12 8.05 -8.79
N PRO A 226 -10.37 8.10 -8.29
CA PRO A 226 -10.91 9.22 -7.51
C PRO A 226 -10.35 9.35 -6.08
N GLY A 227 -9.79 8.28 -5.51
CA GLY A 227 -9.16 8.29 -4.19
C GLY A 227 -9.09 6.92 -3.52
N ASP A 228 -10.13 6.09 -3.68
CA ASP A 228 -10.15 4.73 -3.16
C ASP A 228 -9.09 3.84 -3.85
N PRO A 229 -8.13 3.25 -3.11
CA PRO A 229 -7.13 2.34 -3.67
C PRO A 229 -7.71 1.11 -4.38
N GLU A 230 -8.91 0.65 -4.01
CA GLU A 230 -9.55 -0.50 -4.68
C GLU A 230 -10.02 -0.16 -6.11
N LEU A 231 -10.13 1.12 -6.44
CA LEU A 231 -10.49 1.58 -7.78
C LEU A 231 -9.27 1.76 -8.71
N LEU A 232 -8.06 1.46 -8.22
CA LEU A 232 -6.90 1.33 -9.10
C LEU A 232 -7.07 0.15 -10.04
N THR A 233 -6.72 0.36 -11.30
CA THR A 233 -6.67 -0.76 -12.23
C THR A 233 -5.50 -1.68 -11.88
N LEU A 234 -5.62 -2.97 -12.19
CA LEU A 234 -4.51 -3.92 -12.02
C LEU A 234 -3.26 -3.49 -12.82
N LYS A 235 -3.44 -2.79 -13.95
CA LYS A 235 -2.33 -2.24 -14.73
C LYS A 235 -1.66 -1.07 -14.02
N ALA A 236 -2.43 -0.20 -13.35
CA ALA A 236 -1.89 0.89 -12.53
C ALA A 236 -1.09 0.35 -11.34
N ARG A 237 -1.61 -0.67 -10.63
CA ARG A 237 -0.90 -1.28 -9.51
C ARG A 237 0.44 -1.90 -9.95
N ARG A 238 0.48 -2.59 -11.09
CA ARG A 238 1.74 -3.11 -11.66
C ARG A 238 2.72 -1.99 -12.03
N ALA A 239 2.24 -0.92 -12.65
CA ALA A 239 3.08 0.22 -12.99
C ALA A 239 3.74 0.85 -11.75
N LEU A 240 3.00 1.00 -10.65
CA LEU A 240 3.54 1.50 -9.37
C LEU A 240 4.57 0.57 -8.72
N ASP A 241 4.46 -0.74 -8.95
CA ASP A 241 5.42 -1.74 -8.47
C ASP A 241 6.77 -1.64 -9.21
N GLU A 242 6.70 -1.37 -10.52
CA GLU A 242 7.84 -1.33 -11.43
C GLU A 242 8.54 0.04 -11.53
N ALA A 243 7.87 1.11 -11.06
CA ALA A 243 8.33 2.49 -11.18
C ALA A 243 9.65 2.72 -10.43
N ASP A 244 10.65 3.36 -11.03
CA ASP A 244 11.79 3.88 -10.27
C ASP A 244 11.47 5.25 -9.67
N VAL A 245 10.63 6.03 -10.35
CA VAL A 245 10.21 7.37 -9.96
C VAL A 245 8.70 7.47 -10.13
N VAL A 246 8.01 7.97 -9.11
CA VAL A 246 6.56 8.27 -9.17
C VAL A 246 6.40 9.77 -9.01
N ILE A 247 5.99 10.44 -10.07
CA ILE A 247 5.67 11.87 -10.08
C ILE A 247 4.15 12.00 -9.95
N HIS A 248 3.67 12.52 -8.84
CA HIS A 248 2.23 12.53 -8.52
C HIS A 248 1.70 13.94 -8.25
N ASP A 249 0.37 14.09 -8.42
CA ASP A 249 -0.34 15.32 -8.07
C ASP A 249 -0.92 15.25 -6.66
N ARG A 250 -1.31 16.41 -6.12
CA ARG A 250 -2.02 16.55 -4.84
C ARG A 250 -3.33 15.76 -4.76
N LEU A 251 -3.94 15.44 -5.89
CA LEU A 251 -5.21 14.70 -5.92
C LEU A 251 -5.04 13.20 -5.63
N VAL A 252 -3.82 12.67 -5.71
CA VAL A 252 -3.52 11.28 -5.34
C VAL A 252 -3.50 11.16 -3.81
N THR A 253 -4.17 10.13 -3.29
CA THR A 253 -4.27 9.88 -1.85
C THR A 253 -3.02 9.18 -1.30
N PRO A 254 -2.65 9.40 -0.02
CA PRO A 254 -1.51 8.71 0.61
C PRO A 254 -1.58 7.18 0.50
N GLU A 255 -2.77 6.61 0.67
CA GLU A 255 -3.02 5.17 0.60
C GLU A 255 -2.66 4.57 -0.77
N ILE A 256 -2.80 5.35 -1.85
CA ILE A 256 -2.35 4.95 -3.19
C ILE A 256 -0.83 5.04 -3.31
N LEU A 257 -0.21 6.07 -2.73
CA LEU A 257 1.25 6.23 -2.75
C LEU A 257 1.97 5.14 -1.96
N GLU A 258 1.37 4.62 -0.89
CA GLU A 258 1.87 3.46 -0.13
C GLU A 258 1.97 2.17 -0.96
N LEU A 259 1.24 2.09 -2.09
CA LEU A 259 1.33 0.97 -3.02
C LEU A 259 2.54 1.07 -3.96
N ALA A 260 3.18 2.23 -4.04
CA ALA A 260 4.44 2.36 -4.73
C ALA A 260 5.50 1.55 -3.98
N ARG A 261 6.47 1.02 -4.73
CA ARG A 261 7.59 0.32 -4.14
C ARG A 261 8.37 1.22 -3.16
N ARG A 262 8.92 0.61 -2.10
CA ARG A 262 9.59 1.33 -1.00
C ARG A 262 10.81 2.14 -1.44
N GLU A 263 11.54 1.70 -2.47
CA GLU A 263 12.73 2.39 -2.95
C GLU A 263 12.46 3.34 -4.13
N ALA A 264 11.20 3.52 -4.55
CA ALA A 264 10.88 4.50 -5.59
C ALA A 264 11.10 5.92 -5.05
N VAL A 265 11.60 6.79 -5.91
CA VAL A 265 11.63 8.22 -5.63
C VAL A 265 10.22 8.76 -5.84
N LEU A 266 9.60 9.27 -4.78
CA LEU A 266 8.31 9.95 -4.86
C LEU A 266 8.55 11.45 -5.05
N VAL A 267 8.00 12.03 -6.11
CA VAL A 267 8.07 13.47 -6.37
C VAL A 267 6.66 14.05 -6.42
N ASP A 268 6.37 14.97 -5.49
CA ASP A 268 5.11 15.71 -5.46
C ASP A 268 5.17 16.91 -6.42
N ALA A 269 4.37 16.86 -7.48
CA ALA A 269 4.19 17.94 -8.44
C ALA A 269 3.07 18.93 -8.04
N GLY A 270 2.26 18.60 -7.03
CA GLY A 270 1.07 19.35 -6.62
C GLY A 270 1.29 20.42 -5.53
N LYS A 271 2.39 20.32 -4.77
CA LYS A 271 2.81 21.08 -3.56
C LYS A 271 2.08 20.77 -2.25
N GLU A 272 2.87 20.80 -1.16
CA GLU A 272 2.48 21.06 0.24
C GLU A 272 2.71 22.54 0.64
N GLY A 273 1.75 23.16 1.36
CA GLY A 273 1.91 24.49 1.97
C GLY A 273 1.63 25.72 1.08
N PHE A 274 2.10 26.91 1.50
CA PHE A 274 1.79 28.24 0.92
C PHE A 274 2.63 28.66 -0.31
N GLY A 275 3.37 27.74 -0.95
CA GLY A 275 4.19 28.05 -2.14
C GLY A 275 3.43 27.94 -3.48
N PRO A 276 3.91 28.56 -4.58
CA PRO A 276 3.25 28.51 -5.89
C PRO A 276 3.42 27.14 -6.58
N SER A 277 2.36 26.43 -6.95
CA SER A 277 2.40 25.09 -7.60
C SER A 277 3.42 25.01 -8.76
N MET A 278 4.03 23.84 -8.98
CA MET A 278 4.92 23.64 -10.13
C MET A 278 4.17 23.97 -11.42
N THR A 279 4.83 24.69 -12.30
CA THR A 279 4.32 24.96 -13.64
C THR A 279 4.30 23.66 -14.46
N GLN A 280 3.45 23.60 -15.48
CA GLN A 280 3.38 22.42 -16.34
C GLN A 280 4.73 22.14 -17.02
N ASP A 281 5.43 23.20 -17.44
CA ASP A 281 6.75 23.06 -18.08
C ASP A 281 7.80 22.51 -17.11
N GLU A 282 7.70 22.80 -15.81
CA GLU A 282 8.56 22.18 -14.79
C GLU A 282 8.23 20.70 -14.61
N ILE A 283 6.94 20.33 -14.59
CA ILE A 283 6.51 18.92 -14.51
C ILE A 283 7.00 18.15 -15.75
N ASN A 284 6.81 18.70 -16.94
CA ASN A 284 7.24 18.12 -18.20
C ASN A 284 8.76 17.89 -18.22
N ARG A 285 9.55 18.90 -17.83
CA ARG A 285 11.01 18.79 -17.72
C ARG A 285 11.44 17.72 -16.70
N LEU A 286 10.73 17.61 -15.58
CA LEU A 286 11.01 16.60 -14.56
C LEU A 286 10.75 15.18 -15.08
N ILE A 287 9.63 14.96 -15.77
CA ILE A 287 9.29 13.67 -16.40
C ILE A 287 10.39 13.27 -17.39
N VAL A 288 10.75 14.19 -18.29
CA VAL A 288 11.78 13.97 -19.32
C VAL A 288 13.14 13.67 -18.67
N ALA A 289 13.60 14.51 -17.73
CA ALA A 289 14.91 14.35 -17.09
C ALA A 289 15.07 12.99 -16.39
N HIS A 290 14.03 12.52 -15.69
CA HIS A 290 14.06 11.19 -15.07
C HIS A 290 14.08 10.08 -16.12
N ALA A 291 13.28 10.18 -17.18
CA ALA A 291 13.27 9.16 -18.22
C ALA A 291 14.58 9.14 -19.04
N GLU A 292 15.21 10.28 -19.32
CA GLU A 292 16.53 10.35 -19.99
C GLU A 292 17.63 9.67 -19.16
N SER A 293 17.49 9.63 -17.83
CA SER A 293 18.39 8.87 -16.94
C SER A 293 18.19 7.35 -16.99
N GLY A 294 17.24 6.85 -17.81
CA GLY A 294 16.89 5.44 -17.92
C GLY A 294 15.81 4.96 -16.94
N ALA A 295 15.20 5.86 -16.16
CA ALA A 295 14.19 5.48 -15.17
C ALA A 295 12.88 5.00 -15.82
N GLN A 296 12.19 4.05 -15.19
CA GLN A 296 10.74 3.89 -15.40
C GLN A 296 10.03 4.96 -14.57
N VAL A 297 9.44 5.93 -15.25
CA VAL A 297 8.71 7.03 -14.63
C VAL A 297 7.23 6.68 -14.65
N VAL A 298 6.58 6.74 -13.50
CA VAL A 298 5.12 6.78 -13.41
C VAL A 298 4.70 8.21 -13.16
N ARG A 299 3.96 8.79 -14.11
CA ARG A 299 3.23 10.04 -13.92
C ARG A 299 1.83 9.71 -13.41
N LEU A 300 1.64 9.76 -12.09
CA LEU A 300 0.43 9.34 -11.41
C LEU A 300 -0.54 10.52 -11.23
N LYS A 301 -1.73 10.41 -11.82
CA LYS A 301 -2.71 11.51 -11.89
C LYS A 301 -4.01 11.11 -11.23
N GLY A 302 -4.62 12.02 -10.47
CA GLY A 302 -5.93 11.79 -9.87
C GLY A 302 -7.00 11.57 -10.94
N GLY A 303 -7.87 10.60 -10.73
CA GLY A 303 -8.91 10.21 -11.67
C GLY A 303 -8.33 9.47 -12.89
N ASP A 304 -8.61 10.00 -14.07
CA ASP A 304 -8.18 9.44 -15.35
C ASP A 304 -7.27 10.47 -16.08
N PRO A 305 -6.10 10.06 -16.63
CA PRO A 305 -5.18 10.98 -17.29
C PRO A 305 -5.80 11.71 -18.49
N THR A 306 -6.73 11.09 -19.20
CA THR A 306 -7.33 11.60 -20.43
C THR A 306 -8.51 12.54 -20.17
N VAL A 307 -8.91 12.76 -18.91
CA VAL A 307 -10.07 13.60 -18.55
C VAL A 307 -9.62 14.79 -17.72
N PHE A 308 -9.49 15.96 -18.37
CA PHE A 308 -9.03 17.21 -17.76
C PHE A 308 -7.66 17.11 -17.04
N GLY A 309 -6.83 16.15 -17.47
CA GLY A 309 -5.53 15.85 -16.87
C GLY A 309 -4.33 16.54 -17.53
N ARG A 310 -4.49 17.25 -18.66
CA ARG A 310 -3.36 17.83 -19.43
C ARG A 310 -2.35 16.80 -19.95
N LEU A 311 -2.84 15.60 -20.26
CA LEU A 311 -2.02 14.48 -20.73
C LEU A 311 -1.26 14.81 -22.02
N ASP A 312 -1.90 15.47 -22.98
CA ASP A 312 -1.29 15.77 -24.29
C ASP A 312 -0.03 16.62 -24.13
N GLU A 313 -0.06 17.64 -23.27
CA GLU A 313 1.10 18.49 -22.98
C GLU A 313 2.29 17.70 -22.39
N GLU A 314 2.00 16.69 -21.57
CA GLU A 314 3.02 15.82 -20.98
C GLU A 314 3.54 14.80 -22.01
N ILE A 315 2.68 14.29 -22.89
CA ILE A 315 3.03 13.38 -24.00
C ILE A 315 3.91 14.08 -25.03
N ASP A 316 3.57 15.31 -25.41
CA ASP A 316 4.30 16.10 -26.40
C ASP A 316 5.75 16.28 -25.96
N ALA A 317 5.97 16.66 -24.70
CA ALA A 317 7.31 16.82 -24.12
C ALA A 317 8.13 15.51 -24.14
N VAL A 318 7.50 14.38 -23.81
CA VAL A 318 8.14 13.05 -23.80
C VAL A 318 8.45 12.58 -25.24
N THR A 319 7.55 12.87 -26.18
CA THR A 319 7.70 12.51 -27.59
C THR A 319 8.80 13.34 -28.26
N GLU A 320 8.85 14.64 -27.98
CA GLU A 320 9.91 15.54 -28.48
C GLU A 320 11.30 15.11 -28.00
N ALA A 321 11.40 14.60 -26.77
CA ALA A 321 12.62 14.03 -26.21
C ALA A 321 12.94 12.59 -26.69
N GLY A 322 12.12 12.00 -27.58
CA GLY A 322 12.34 10.64 -28.11
C GLY A 322 12.14 9.52 -27.08
N ILE A 323 11.43 9.78 -25.98
CA ILE A 323 11.18 8.83 -24.91
C ILE A 323 9.90 8.02 -25.22
N THR A 324 9.94 6.72 -24.97
CA THR A 324 8.76 5.86 -25.13
C THR A 324 7.78 6.04 -23.98
N TYR A 325 6.48 5.96 -24.27
CA TYR A 325 5.44 6.07 -23.24
C TYR A 325 4.25 5.13 -23.47
N HIS A 326 3.43 4.95 -22.44
CA HIS A 326 2.08 4.43 -22.59
C HIS A 326 1.13 5.06 -21.57
N VAL A 327 -0.18 4.94 -21.84
CA VAL A 327 -1.24 5.41 -20.96
C VAL A 327 -1.91 4.23 -20.27
N VAL A 328 -2.15 4.37 -18.97
CA VAL A 328 -2.96 3.48 -18.16
C VAL A 328 -4.18 4.26 -17.69
N PRO A 329 -5.37 4.03 -18.29
CA PRO A 329 -6.57 4.74 -17.89
C PRO A 329 -6.96 4.38 -16.44
N GLY A 330 -7.68 5.30 -15.81
CA GLY A 330 -8.19 5.20 -14.46
C GLY A 330 -9.70 5.44 -14.40
N ILE A 331 -10.28 5.22 -13.22
CA ILE A 331 -11.68 5.58 -13.01
C ILE A 331 -11.78 7.09 -12.85
N THR A 332 -12.43 7.78 -13.80
CA THR A 332 -12.64 9.22 -13.69
C THR A 332 -13.62 9.58 -12.55
N ALA A 333 -13.47 10.77 -11.98
CA ALA A 333 -14.30 11.24 -10.87
C ALA A 333 -15.79 11.19 -11.18
N ALA A 334 -16.22 11.42 -12.43
CA ALA A 334 -17.63 11.31 -12.83
C ALA A 334 -18.20 9.91 -12.67
N SER A 335 -17.52 8.88 -13.17
CA SER A 335 -17.99 7.50 -13.05
C SER A 335 -18.07 7.05 -11.60
N ALA A 336 -17.13 7.47 -10.76
CA ALA A 336 -17.14 7.13 -9.35
C ALA A 336 -18.23 7.89 -8.57
N SER A 337 -18.36 9.20 -8.81
CA SER A 337 -19.31 10.05 -8.10
C SER A 337 -20.76 9.69 -8.43
N VAL A 338 -21.06 9.32 -9.68
CA VAL A 338 -22.43 8.92 -10.06
C VAL A 338 -22.84 7.61 -9.39
N ALA A 339 -21.89 6.66 -9.26
CA ALA A 339 -22.11 5.40 -8.58
C ALA A 339 -22.36 5.62 -7.08
N ALA A 340 -21.61 6.53 -6.46
CA ALA A 340 -21.77 6.91 -5.05
C ALA A 340 -23.16 7.47 -4.71
N ILE A 341 -23.84 8.10 -5.68
CA ILE A 341 -25.21 8.62 -5.51
C ILE A 341 -26.29 7.63 -5.98
N GLY A 342 -25.90 6.40 -6.34
CA GLY A 342 -26.79 5.34 -6.80
C GLY A 342 -27.42 5.59 -8.17
N GLN A 343 -26.80 6.43 -9.00
CA GLN A 343 -27.31 6.80 -10.32
C GLN A 343 -26.46 6.20 -11.44
N SER A 344 -27.06 6.17 -12.64
CA SER A 344 -26.33 6.01 -13.90
C SER A 344 -26.13 7.39 -14.54
N LEU A 345 -25.05 7.61 -15.30
CA LEU A 345 -24.87 8.87 -16.05
C LEU A 345 -25.98 9.08 -17.08
N THR A 346 -26.43 7.99 -17.70
CA THR A 346 -27.53 7.98 -18.67
C THR A 346 -28.62 7.02 -18.23
N SER A 347 -29.86 7.31 -18.61
CA SER A 347 -30.98 6.40 -18.37
C SER A 347 -32.07 6.62 -19.42
N ARG A 348 -32.69 5.51 -19.84
CA ARG A 348 -33.78 5.54 -20.83
C ARG A 348 -34.93 6.39 -20.27
N GLY A 349 -35.39 7.35 -21.07
CA GLY A 349 -36.46 8.27 -20.67
C GLY A 349 -36.03 9.45 -19.81
N ARG A 350 -34.75 9.52 -19.40
CA ARG A 350 -34.19 10.70 -18.70
C ARG A 350 -33.24 11.48 -19.62
N ASN A 351 -32.21 10.83 -20.15
CA ASN A 351 -31.19 11.46 -20.98
C ASN A 351 -30.50 10.44 -21.88
N SER A 352 -30.20 10.83 -23.13
CA SER A 352 -29.46 10.02 -24.12
C SER A 352 -27.98 10.39 -24.23
N SER A 353 -27.56 11.50 -23.62
CA SER A 353 -26.18 11.98 -23.61
C SER A 353 -25.80 12.51 -22.23
N VAL A 354 -24.49 12.60 -22.00
CA VAL A 354 -23.89 13.25 -20.83
C VAL A 354 -22.71 14.09 -21.30
N ARG A 355 -22.54 15.28 -20.73
CA ARG A 355 -21.41 16.17 -21.04
C ARG A 355 -20.44 16.23 -19.89
N PHE A 356 -19.14 16.06 -20.17
CA PHE A 356 -18.10 16.35 -19.20
C PHE A 356 -17.51 17.71 -19.54
N LEU A 357 -17.52 18.64 -18.59
CA LEU A 357 -17.06 20.00 -18.80
C LEU A 357 -16.31 20.52 -17.58
N THR A 358 -15.45 21.51 -17.79
CA THR A 358 -14.77 22.23 -16.71
C THR A 358 -15.50 23.54 -16.40
N GLY A 359 -15.65 23.88 -15.13
CA GLY A 359 -16.16 25.19 -14.70
C GLY A 359 -15.12 26.31 -14.77
N HIS A 360 -13.85 25.96 -14.94
CA HIS A 360 -12.73 26.90 -14.99
C HIS A 360 -11.71 26.45 -16.04
N ASP A 361 -11.28 27.34 -16.91
CA ASP A 361 -10.15 27.13 -17.82
C ASP A 361 -8.91 27.90 -17.33
N THR A 362 -7.80 27.82 -18.08
CA THR A 362 -6.56 28.54 -17.77
C THR A 362 -6.69 30.07 -17.87
N ARG A 363 -7.81 30.60 -18.39
CA ARG A 363 -8.09 32.02 -18.63
C ARG A 363 -9.24 32.57 -17.74
N GLY A 364 -9.83 31.75 -16.89
CA GLY A 364 -10.93 32.13 -15.99
C GLY A 364 -12.12 31.17 -16.08
N PHE A 365 -13.35 31.69 -16.12
CA PHE A 365 -14.53 30.84 -16.28
C PHE A 365 -14.60 30.31 -17.72
N ALA A 366 -14.68 28.98 -17.86
CA ALA A 366 -14.83 28.36 -19.17
C ALA A 366 -16.22 28.68 -19.73
N ASP A 367 -16.28 29.22 -20.96
CA ASP A 367 -17.55 29.45 -21.66
C ASP A 367 -17.92 28.20 -22.48
N HIS A 368 -19.15 27.72 -22.29
CA HIS A 368 -19.68 26.52 -22.93
C HIS A 368 -20.98 26.85 -23.65
N ASP A 369 -21.52 25.90 -24.41
CA ASP A 369 -22.86 26.02 -24.98
C ASP A 369 -23.94 25.85 -23.88
N TRP A 370 -24.12 26.90 -23.08
CA TRP A 370 -25.09 26.95 -21.99
C TRP A 370 -26.53 26.85 -22.49
N ALA A 371 -26.81 27.34 -23.70
CA ALA A 371 -28.13 27.24 -24.31
C ALA A 371 -28.50 25.79 -24.64
N ALA A 372 -27.54 24.99 -25.11
CA ALA A 372 -27.76 23.56 -25.26
C ALA A 372 -27.91 22.86 -23.91
N LEU A 373 -27.07 23.19 -22.91
CA LEU A 373 -27.12 22.55 -21.59
C LEU A 373 -28.38 22.92 -20.77
N ALA A 374 -28.99 24.06 -21.04
CA ALA A 374 -30.22 24.51 -20.38
C ALA A 374 -31.48 23.74 -20.83
N ARG A 375 -31.40 22.91 -21.88
CA ARG A 375 -32.55 22.16 -22.39
C ARG A 375 -33.02 21.10 -21.38
N PRO A 376 -34.32 20.78 -21.32
CA PRO A 376 -34.84 19.74 -20.43
C PRO A 376 -34.17 18.38 -20.68
N GLY A 377 -33.79 17.69 -19.61
CA GLY A 377 -33.21 16.34 -19.67
C GLY A 377 -31.71 16.29 -19.98
N GLU A 378 -31.02 17.43 -20.11
CA GLU A 378 -29.56 17.45 -20.24
C GLU A 378 -28.88 17.13 -18.92
N VAL A 379 -27.79 16.36 -19.00
CA VAL A 379 -26.98 15.97 -17.83
C VAL A 379 -25.53 16.34 -18.08
N ALA A 380 -24.90 16.96 -17.08
CA ALA A 380 -23.48 17.28 -17.13
C ALA A 380 -22.73 16.91 -15.85
N ALA A 381 -21.49 16.45 -16.02
CA ALA A 381 -20.49 16.35 -14.97
C ALA A 381 -19.54 17.54 -15.10
N ILE A 382 -19.58 18.44 -14.12
CA ILE A 382 -18.86 19.70 -14.09
C ILE A 382 -17.68 19.56 -13.14
N TYR A 383 -16.48 19.47 -13.71
CA TYR A 383 -15.21 19.44 -13.00
C TYR A 383 -14.81 20.87 -12.61
N MET A 384 -14.08 21.01 -11.50
CA MET A 384 -13.58 22.32 -11.04
C MET A 384 -14.68 23.39 -10.89
N GLY A 385 -15.92 22.96 -10.61
CA GLY A 385 -17.13 23.79 -10.65
C GLY A 385 -17.40 24.64 -9.40
N LYS A 386 -16.76 24.36 -8.27
CA LYS A 386 -17.10 24.99 -6.97
C LYS A 386 -16.98 26.52 -7.00
N LYS A 387 -15.85 27.05 -7.48
CA LYS A 387 -15.62 28.50 -7.56
C LYS A 387 -16.46 29.18 -8.67
N SER A 388 -16.87 28.42 -9.68
CA SER A 388 -17.66 28.89 -10.81
C SER A 388 -19.16 28.67 -10.65
N ALA A 389 -19.62 28.15 -9.51
CA ALA A 389 -21.01 27.74 -9.32
C ALA A 389 -22.01 28.88 -9.59
N ARG A 390 -21.75 30.09 -9.07
CA ARG A 390 -22.60 31.27 -9.29
C ARG A 390 -22.62 31.70 -10.76
N PHE A 391 -21.49 31.61 -11.45
CA PHE A 391 -21.40 31.93 -12.87
C PHE A 391 -22.21 30.92 -13.71
N ILE A 392 -21.99 29.63 -13.48
CA ILE A 392 -22.69 28.53 -14.17
C ILE A 392 -24.21 28.61 -13.94
N GLN A 393 -24.63 28.84 -12.69
CA GLN A 393 -26.03 29.05 -12.34
C GLN A 393 -26.64 30.20 -13.16
N GLY A 394 -26.00 31.37 -13.13
CA GLY A 394 -26.49 32.56 -13.84
C GLY A 394 -26.64 32.31 -15.34
N ARG A 395 -25.64 31.66 -15.97
CA ARG A 395 -25.67 31.34 -17.40
C ARG A 395 -26.80 30.37 -17.75
N LEU A 396 -26.94 29.27 -17.00
CA LEU A 396 -28.00 28.29 -17.24
C LEU A 396 -29.40 28.90 -17.10
N ILE A 397 -29.65 29.67 -16.03
CA ILE A 397 -30.94 30.34 -15.81
C ILE A 397 -31.22 31.37 -16.93
N MET A 398 -30.22 32.16 -17.31
CA MET A 398 -30.35 33.14 -18.40
C MET A 398 -30.74 32.49 -19.74
N HIS A 399 -30.29 31.27 -19.97
CA HIS A 399 -30.61 30.48 -21.16
C HIS A 399 -31.87 29.59 -21.01
N GLY A 400 -32.65 29.77 -19.94
CA GLY A 400 -33.95 29.14 -19.77
C GLY A 400 -33.95 27.79 -19.06
N ALA A 401 -32.87 27.44 -18.36
CA ALA A 401 -32.86 26.25 -17.51
C ALA A 401 -33.88 26.37 -16.38
N ASP A 402 -34.57 25.28 -16.06
CA ASP A 402 -35.46 25.23 -14.90
C ASP A 402 -34.65 25.42 -13.60
N ARG A 403 -35.08 26.39 -12.78
CA ARG A 403 -34.45 26.71 -11.49
C ARG A 403 -34.56 25.54 -10.50
N ALA A 404 -35.57 24.69 -10.66
CA ALA A 404 -35.75 23.48 -9.88
C ALA A 404 -34.90 22.29 -10.37
N THR A 405 -34.11 22.45 -11.45
CA THR A 405 -33.29 21.36 -11.98
C THR A 405 -32.37 20.81 -10.88
N PRO A 406 -32.36 19.49 -10.64
CA PRO A 406 -31.53 18.91 -9.61
C PRO A 406 -30.04 19.13 -9.86
N VAL A 407 -29.31 19.46 -8.80
CA VAL A 407 -27.86 19.53 -8.80
C VAL A 407 -27.32 18.73 -7.62
N THR A 408 -26.33 17.88 -7.87
CA THR A 408 -25.67 17.12 -6.81
C THR A 408 -24.18 17.41 -6.84
N VAL A 409 -23.60 17.82 -5.71
CA VAL A 409 -22.15 18.01 -5.56
C VAL A 409 -21.61 16.88 -4.70
N ILE A 410 -20.57 16.20 -5.18
CA ILE A 410 -19.89 15.14 -4.46
C ILE A 410 -18.46 15.61 -4.19
N GLU A 411 -18.13 15.80 -2.92
CA GLU A 411 -16.77 16.08 -2.46
C GLU A 411 -16.08 14.78 -2.03
N ASN A 412 -14.78 14.66 -2.32
CA ASN A 412 -13.95 13.54 -1.91
C ASN A 412 -14.55 12.18 -2.31
N ALA A 413 -15.08 12.10 -3.54
CA ALA A 413 -15.71 10.90 -4.07
C ALA A 413 -14.87 9.65 -3.78
N THR A 414 -15.50 8.60 -3.23
CA THR A 414 -14.94 7.29 -2.84
C THR A 414 -13.98 7.29 -1.65
N ARG A 415 -13.63 8.46 -1.11
CA ARG A 415 -12.81 8.56 0.11
C ARG A 415 -13.68 8.34 1.36
N PRO A 416 -13.08 7.96 2.50
CA PRO A 416 -13.83 7.81 3.76
C PRO A 416 -14.61 9.06 4.18
N ASP A 417 -14.10 10.24 3.83
CA ASP A 417 -14.66 11.56 4.13
C ASP A 417 -15.54 12.14 3.00
N GLN A 418 -16.10 11.27 2.14
CA GLN A 418 -16.99 11.69 1.06
C GLN A 418 -18.23 12.42 1.59
N LEU A 419 -18.53 13.58 0.99
CA LEU A 419 -19.76 14.34 1.25
C LEU A 419 -20.61 14.46 -0.02
N VAL A 420 -21.93 14.32 0.14
CA VAL A 420 -22.91 14.50 -0.95
C VAL A 420 -23.85 15.62 -0.58
N LEU A 421 -23.81 16.70 -1.36
CA LEU A 421 -24.73 17.83 -1.26
C LEU A 421 -25.76 17.72 -2.39
N SER A 422 -27.01 17.46 -2.04
CA SER A 422 -28.14 17.49 -2.96
C SER A 422 -28.84 18.85 -2.88
N THR A 423 -29.00 19.53 -4.01
CA THR A 423 -29.59 20.86 -4.10
C THR A 423 -30.31 21.04 -5.45
N THR A 424 -30.75 22.25 -5.75
CA THR A 424 -31.30 22.66 -7.04
C THR A 424 -30.40 23.70 -7.70
N LEU A 425 -30.62 23.95 -8.99
CA LEU A 425 -29.91 25.01 -9.71
C LEU A 425 -30.05 26.36 -9.01
N ASP A 426 -31.22 26.70 -8.45
CA ASP A 426 -31.47 27.98 -7.78
C ASP A 426 -30.74 28.15 -6.44
N ALA A 427 -30.63 27.09 -5.65
CA ALA A 427 -30.02 27.13 -4.32
C ALA A 427 -28.50 26.87 -4.34
N LEU A 428 -27.95 26.36 -5.45
CA LEU A 428 -26.58 25.86 -5.55
C LEU A 428 -25.49 26.73 -4.90
N PRO A 429 -25.35 28.05 -5.19
CA PRO A 429 -24.27 28.85 -4.59
C PRO A 429 -24.43 29.06 -3.08
N ALA A 430 -25.67 29.20 -2.61
CA ALA A 430 -25.96 29.38 -1.18
C ALA A 430 -25.64 28.10 -0.41
N ASP A 431 -26.11 26.96 -0.91
CA ASP A 431 -25.89 25.65 -0.29
C ASP A 431 -24.42 25.24 -0.31
N LEU A 432 -23.69 25.54 -1.39
CA LEU A 432 -22.24 25.32 -1.45
C LEU A 432 -21.47 26.16 -0.42
N THR A 433 -21.91 27.40 -0.19
CA THR A 433 -21.30 28.29 0.81
C THR A 433 -21.57 27.78 2.21
N ALA A 434 -22.81 27.36 2.49
CA ALA A 434 -23.20 26.80 3.78
C ALA A 434 -22.51 25.46 4.09
N ALA A 435 -22.33 24.61 3.08
CA ALA A 435 -21.68 23.31 3.22
C ALA A 435 -20.17 23.39 3.47
N GLY A 436 -19.51 24.52 3.17
CA GLY A 436 -18.10 24.74 3.52
C GLY A 436 -17.11 23.76 2.86
N LEU A 437 -17.45 23.20 1.70
CA LEU A 437 -16.68 22.14 1.01
C LEU A 437 -15.23 22.57 0.69
N THR A 438 -14.23 21.87 1.24
CA THR A 438 -12.80 22.23 1.11
C THR A 438 -11.97 21.33 0.18
N GLY A 439 -12.39 20.08 -0.05
CA GLY A 439 -11.72 19.08 -0.88
C GLY A 439 -11.99 19.20 -2.40
N PRO A 440 -11.48 18.29 -3.23
CA PRO A 440 -11.91 18.14 -4.62
C PRO A 440 -13.40 17.74 -4.70
N ALA A 441 -14.16 18.42 -5.56
CA ALA A 441 -15.57 18.12 -5.74
C ALA A 441 -15.98 18.11 -7.22
N LEU A 442 -16.93 17.24 -7.54
CA LEU A 442 -17.59 17.15 -8.83
C LEU A 442 -19.05 17.57 -8.69
N THR A 443 -19.53 18.40 -9.62
CA THR A 443 -20.94 18.81 -9.65
C THR A 443 -21.66 18.12 -10.80
N PHE A 444 -22.73 17.38 -10.50
CA PHE A 444 -23.67 16.91 -11.50
C PHE A 444 -24.85 17.87 -11.64
N TYR A 445 -25.09 18.30 -12.86
CA TYR A 445 -26.31 19.00 -13.25
C TYR A 445 -27.32 18.00 -13.87
N GLY A 446 -28.59 18.09 -13.48
CA GLY A 446 -29.66 17.23 -13.97
C GLY A 446 -29.73 15.86 -13.28
N LEU A 447 -28.95 15.62 -12.22
CA LEU A 447 -28.98 14.38 -11.44
C LEU A 447 -29.19 14.68 -9.96
N ALA A 448 -30.09 13.92 -9.34
CA ALA A 448 -30.31 13.84 -7.90
C ALA A 448 -29.87 12.46 -7.38
N PRO A 449 -29.47 12.32 -6.10
CA PRO A 449 -29.24 11.00 -5.51
C PRO A 449 -30.51 10.14 -5.54
N ARG A 450 -30.37 8.81 -5.61
CA ARG A 450 -31.55 7.94 -5.41
C ARG A 450 -32.08 8.07 -3.99
N ALA A 451 -33.38 7.88 -3.81
CA ALA A 451 -34.07 8.06 -2.52
C ALA A 451 -33.39 7.32 -1.35
N ALA A 452 -32.98 6.07 -1.55
CA ALA A 452 -32.26 5.30 -0.52
C ALA A 452 -30.90 5.91 -0.15
N GLN A 453 -30.19 6.49 -1.12
CA GLN A 453 -28.90 7.14 -0.90
C GLN A 453 -29.04 8.52 -0.27
N ALA A 454 -30.11 9.24 -0.61
CA ALA A 454 -30.46 10.51 0.03
C ALA A 454 -30.75 10.30 1.53
N ALA A 455 -31.51 9.25 1.88
CA ALA A 455 -31.80 8.90 3.27
C ALA A 455 -30.52 8.55 4.06
N LEU A 456 -29.62 7.72 3.48
CA LEU A 456 -28.32 7.39 4.10
C LEU A 456 -27.46 8.62 4.36
N THR A 457 -27.50 9.60 3.46
CA THR A 457 -26.72 10.84 3.59
C THR A 457 -27.27 11.71 4.73
N GLN A 458 -28.59 11.86 4.83
CA GLN A 458 -29.25 12.58 5.92
C GLN A 458 -28.96 11.93 7.28
N THR A 459 -29.08 10.61 7.37
CA THR A 459 -28.76 9.89 8.62
C THR A 459 -27.31 10.09 9.04
N LYS A 460 -26.34 10.03 8.11
CA LYS A 460 -24.93 10.30 8.43
C LYS A 460 -24.69 11.74 8.90
N GLN A 461 -25.41 12.72 8.37
CA GLN A 461 -25.31 14.12 8.78
C GLN A 461 -25.96 14.39 10.16
N GLU A 462 -26.99 13.63 10.54
CA GLU A 462 -27.62 13.74 11.86
C GLU A 462 -26.77 13.13 12.99
N PHE A 463 -25.85 12.22 12.66
CA PHE A 463 -24.98 11.52 13.62
C PHE A 463 -23.53 12.01 13.66
N ALA A 464 -23.15 12.97 12.80
CA ALA A 464 -21.85 13.62 12.78
C ALA A 464 -21.93 15.00 13.44
#